data_AF-A0A2T4ZA28-F1
#
_entry.id   AF-A0A2T4ZA28-F1
#
_cell.length_a   1.000
_cell.length_b   1.000
_cell.length_c   1.000
_cell.angle_alpha   90.00
_cell.angle_beta   90.00
_cell.angle_gamma   90.00
#
_symmetry.space_group_name_H-M   'P 1'
#
loop_
_entity.id
_entity.type
_entity.pdbx_description
1 polymer ?
#
loop_
_entity_poly.entity_id
_entity_poly.type
_entity_poly.pdbx_seq_one_letter_code
_entity_poly.pdbx_strand_id
1 'polypeptide(L)'
;MANAHYGFGWYLKEADKAITRYVERPLKEKGLTHFHWQVLNRTHMDGISIKENLYARHYVSPAQLDEILDSMVKRDGYYGVEPIDSSS
;
A
#
# COMPACT_ATOMS: atom_id res chain seq x y z
N MET A 1 -35.34 -19.89 -7.55
CA MET A 1 -34.45 -18.71 -7.64
C MET A 1 -33.06 -19.23 -7.98
N ALA A 2 -32.52 -18.91 -9.15
CA ALA A 2 -31.20 -19.38 -9.53
C ALA A 2 -30.14 -18.59 -8.77
N ASN A 3 -29.37 -19.26 -7.90
CA ASN A 3 -28.16 -18.70 -7.32
C ASN A 3 -27.16 -18.52 -8.46
N ALA A 4 -27.07 -17.30 -9.00
CA ALA A 4 -26.02 -16.93 -9.94
C ALA A 4 -24.68 -17.06 -9.20
N HIS A 5 -23.99 -18.17 -9.42
CA HIS A 5 -22.66 -18.40 -8.88
C HIS A 5 -21.71 -17.45 -9.62
N TYR A 6 -21.50 -16.25 -9.08
CA TYR A 6 -20.56 -15.29 -9.63
C TYR A 6 -19.17 -15.93 -9.61
N GLY A 7 -18.49 -15.95 -10.76
CA GLY A 7 -17.14 -16.48 -10.86
C GLY A 7 -16.17 -15.69 -9.98
N PHE A 8 -15.05 -16.32 -9.60
CA PHE A 8 -14.01 -15.71 -8.76
C PHE A 8 -13.60 -14.29 -9.20
N GLY A 9 -13.52 -14.04 -10.52
CA GLY A 9 -13.20 -12.71 -11.06
C GLY A 9 -14.23 -11.61 -10.74
N TRP A 10 -15.51 -11.97 -10.55
CA TRP A 10 -16.53 -10.99 -10.13
C TRP A 10 -16.32 -10.58 -8.68
N TYR A 11 -16.04 -11.53 -7.77
CA TYR A 11 -15.71 -11.22 -6.39
C TYR A 11 -14.44 -10.39 -6.26
N LEU A 12 -13.42 -10.68 -7.07
CA LEU A 12 -12.19 -9.88 -7.12
C LEU A 12 -12.49 -8.42 -7.51
N LYS A 13 -13.36 -8.22 -8.50
CA LYS A 13 -13.80 -6.88 -8.95
C LYS A 13 -14.64 -6.15 -7.92
N GLU A 14 -15.51 -6.85 -7.19
CA GLU A 14 -16.31 -6.23 -6.12
C GLU A 14 -15.46 -5.88 -4.90
N ALA A 15 -14.47 -6.72 -4.56
CA ALA A 15 -13.48 -6.41 -3.54
C ALA A 15 -12.64 -5.18 -3.90
N ASP A 16 -12.16 -5.09 -5.15
CA ASP A 16 -11.41 -3.94 -5.66
C ASP A 16 -12.24 -2.64 -5.61
N LYS A 17 -13.52 -2.70 -6.01
CA LYS A 17 -14.46 -1.57 -5.88
C LYS A 17 -14.70 -1.17 -4.43
N ALA A 18 -14.81 -2.14 -3.52
CA ALA A 18 -15.00 -1.86 -2.10
C ALA A 18 -13.75 -1.20 -1.51
N ILE A 19 -12.56 -1.72 -1.81
CA ILE A 19 -11.28 -1.10 -1.44
C ILE A 19 -11.22 0.33 -1.98
N THR A 20 -11.48 0.53 -3.27
CA THR A 20 -11.53 1.87 -3.88
C THR A 20 -12.51 2.80 -3.15
N ARG A 21 -13.75 2.35 -2.88
CA ARG A 21 -14.78 3.19 -2.27
C ARG A 21 -14.48 3.56 -0.81
N TYR A 22 -14.02 2.59 -0.03
CA TYR A 22 -13.87 2.75 1.42
C TYR A 22 -12.47 3.19 1.84
N VAL A 23 -11.46 2.92 1.00
CA VAL A 23 -10.06 3.23 1.28
C VAL A 23 -9.63 4.47 0.48
N GLU A 24 -9.85 4.56 -0.83
CA GLU A 24 -9.32 5.69 -1.60
C GLU A 24 -10.00 7.02 -1.30
N ARG A 25 -11.32 7.06 -1.07
CA ARG A 25 -12.02 8.34 -0.86
C ARG A 25 -11.55 9.07 0.41
N PRO A 26 -11.52 8.43 1.60
CA PRO A 26 -10.99 9.07 2.82
C PRO A 26 -9.49 9.37 2.73
N LEU A 27 -8.72 8.54 2.02
CA LEU A 27 -7.29 8.77 1.82
C LEU A 27 -7.03 9.98 0.91
N LYS A 28 -7.81 10.14 -0.17
CA LYS A 28 -7.69 11.30 -1.08
C LYS A 28 -7.89 12.64 -0.36
N GLU A 29 -8.82 12.70 0.59
CA GLU A 29 -9.04 13.90 1.42
C GLU A 29 -7.79 14.27 2.24
N LYS A 30 -6.94 13.28 2.54
CA LYS A 30 -5.64 13.45 3.21
C LYS A 30 -4.47 13.53 2.22
N GLY A 31 -4.71 13.51 0.91
CA GLY A 31 -3.66 13.46 -0.12
C GLY A 31 -2.92 12.11 -0.19
N LEU A 32 -3.55 11.04 0.31
CA LEU A 32 -3.02 9.69 0.34
C LEU A 32 -3.72 8.83 -0.72
N THR A 33 -3.04 7.77 -1.16
CA THR A 33 -3.57 6.77 -2.10
C THR A 33 -3.68 5.41 -1.42
N HIS A 34 -4.35 4.43 -2.04
CA HIS A 34 -4.41 3.08 -1.47
C HIS A 34 -3.02 2.46 -1.26
N PHE A 35 -2.02 2.86 -2.06
CA PHE A 35 -0.64 2.42 -1.87
C PHE A 35 -0.01 2.98 -0.60
N HIS A 36 -0.32 4.23 -0.23
CA HIS A 36 0.10 4.76 1.07
C HIS A 36 -0.47 3.90 2.19
N TRP A 37 -1.75 3.51 2.10
CA TRP A 37 -2.35 2.59 3.09
C TRP A 37 -1.70 1.20 3.09
N GLN A 38 -1.35 0.64 1.93
CA GLN A 38 -0.66 -0.66 1.88
C GLN A 38 0.70 -0.61 2.57
N VAL A 39 1.47 0.46 2.34
CA VAL A 39 2.76 0.69 3.00
C VAL A 39 2.58 0.88 4.51
N LEU A 40 1.61 1.70 4.92
CA LEU A 40 1.26 1.92 6.34
C LEU A 40 0.87 0.62 7.03
N ASN A 41 -0.02 -0.16 6.42
CA ASN A 41 -0.55 -1.40 6.99
C ASN A 41 0.55 -2.46 7.12
N ARG A 42 1.43 -2.56 6.12
CA ARG A 42 2.57 -3.49 6.17
C ARG A 42 3.57 -3.09 7.26
N THR A 43 3.89 -1.80 7.35
CA THR A 43 4.80 -1.28 8.39
C THR A 43 4.20 -1.44 9.78
N HIS A 44 2.89 -1.24 9.94
CA HIS A 44 2.19 -1.45 11.21
C HIS A 44 2.23 -2.92 11.66
N MET A 45 2.05 -3.87 10.74
CA MET A 45 2.09 -5.29 11.05
C MET A 45 3.50 -5.81 11.37
N ASP A 46 4.50 -5.39 10.58
CA ASP A 46 5.85 -5.94 10.66
C ASP A 46 6.77 -5.10 11.58
N GLY A 47 6.34 -3.91 12.00
CA GLY A 47 7.09 -2.94 12.80
C GLY A 47 8.20 -2.22 12.00
N ILE A 48 9.02 -2.99 11.28
CA ILE A 48 10.04 -2.52 10.34
C ILE A 48 9.82 -3.24 9.02
N SER A 49 9.78 -2.51 7.92
CA SER A 49 9.63 -3.07 6.57
C SER A 49 10.78 -2.64 5.67
N ILE A 50 11.32 -3.61 4.95
CA ILE A 50 12.37 -3.39 3.94
C ILE A 50 11.69 -2.95 2.64
N LYS A 51 12.23 -1.91 2.00
CA LYS A 51 11.65 -1.28 0.79
C LYS A 51 11.38 -2.28 -0.33
N GLU A 52 12.26 -3.25 -0.52
CA GLU A 52 12.15 -4.31 -1.51
C GLU A 52 10.92 -5.20 -1.28
N ASN A 53 10.48 -5.35 -0.02
CA ASN A 53 9.28 -6.12 0.35
C ASN A 53 7.99 -5.29 0.26
N LEU A 54 8.11 -3.96 0.16
CA LEU A 54 6.99 -3.04 -0.10
C LEU A 54 6.75 -2.87 -1.61
N TYR A 55 7.72 -3.24 -2.44
CA TYR A 55 7.64 -3.07 -3.88
C TYR A 55 6.69 -4.08 -4.54
N ALA A 56 5.44 -3.64 -4.76
CA ALA A 56 4.48 -4.36 -5.58
C ALA A 56 4.81 -4.15 -7.09
N ARG A 57 5.78 -4.92 -7.61
CA ARG A 57 6.29 -4.90 -9.01
C ARG A 57 5.25 -4.73 -10.12
N HIS A 58 4.02 -5.17 -9.89
CA HIS A 58 2.94 -5.17 -10.88
C HIS A 58 1.98 -3.99 -10.75
N TYR A 59 2.07 -3.18 -9.71
CA TYR A 59 1.09 -2.14 -9.38
C TYR A 59 1.68 -0.76 -9.15
N VAL A 60 2.97 -0.68 -8.80
CA VAL A 60 3.70 0.57 -8.54
C VAL A 60 5.07 0.45 -9.18
N SER A 61 5.53 1.49 -9.87
CA SER A 61 6.92 1.55 -10.33
C SER A 61 7.86 1.89 -9.17
N PRO A 62 9.18 1.62 -9.28
CA PRO A 62 10.12 1.96 -8.20
C PRO A 62 10.10 3.46 -7.86
N ALA A 63 10.00 4.31 -8.89
CA ALA A 63 9.91 5.76 -8.72
C ALA A 63 8.63 6.19 -7.98
N GLN A 64 7.49 5.57 -8.29
CA GLN A 64 6.23 5.85 -7.60
C GLN A 64 6.29 5.39 -6.13
N LEU A 65 6.96 4.27 -5.85
CA LEU A 65 7.18 3.83 -4.47
C LEU A 65 8.04 4.84 -3.72
N ASP A 66 9.08 5.39 -4.35
CA ASP A 66 9.93 6.43 -3.77
C ASP A 66 9.16 7.70 -3.45
N GLU A 67 8.30 8.16 -4.36
CA GLU A 67 7.43 9.31 -4.13
C GLU A 67 6.46 9.08 -2.95
N ILE A 68 5.90 7.86 -2.84
CA ILE A 68 5.03 7.49 -1.73
C ILE A 68 5.79 7.49 -0.40
N LEU A 69 6.98 6.89 -0.36
CA LEU A 69 7.79 6.83 0.87
C LEU A 69 8.27 8.22 1.28
N ASP A 70 8.72 9.04 0.33
CA ASP A 70 9.15 10.42 0.56
C ASP A 70 7.99 11.30 1.06
N SER A 71 6.78 11.12 0.52
CA SER A 71 5.60 11.83 1.02
C SER A 71 5.29 11.49 2.48
N MET A 72 5.47 10.22 2.88
CA MET A 72 5.23 9.73 4.24
C MET A 72 6.29 10.23 5.22
N VAL A 73 7.56 10.24 4.81
CA VAL A 73 8.66 10.82 5.62
C VAL A 73 8.42 12.31 5.88
N LYS A 74 8.00 13.05 4.85
CA LYS A 74 7.77 14.50 4.94
C LYS A 74 6.52 14.89 5.75
N ARG A 75 5.51 14.02 5.83
CA ARG A 75 4.21 14.34 6.47
C ARG A 75 3.98 13.70 7.83
N ASP A 76 4.33 12.42 7.98
CA ASP A 76 3.70 11.57 8.99
C ASP A 76 4.69 11.00 10.03
N GLY A 77 5.90 11.57 10.14
CA GLY A 77 6.88 11.20 11.17
C GLY A 77 7.58 9.86 10.93
N TYR A 78 7.61 9.39 9.67
CA TYR A 78 8.40 8.24 9.25
C TYR A 78 9.87 8.63 9.09
N TYR A 79 10.79 7.77 9.54
CA TYR A 79 12.22 7.95 9.36
C TYR A 79 12.76 6.81 8.50
N GLY A 80 13.36 7.15 7.37
CA GLY A 80 14.18 6.19 6.62
C GLY A 80 15.40 5.84 7.48
N VAL A 81 15.58 4.55 7.75
CA VAL A 81 16.76 4.05 8.45
C VAL A 81 17.59 3.33 7.41
N GLU A 82 18.82 3.79 7.18
CA GLU A 82 19.76 3.00 6.38
C GLU A 82 20.05 1.69 7.11
N PRO A 83 20.11 0.55 6.41
CA PRO A 83 20.54 -0.70 7.02
C PRO A 83 21.90 -0.47 7.67
N ILE A 84 22.01 -0.77 8.96
CA ILE A 84 23.32 -0.85 9.61
C ILE A 84 24.05 -1.99 8.91
N ASP A 85 25.07 -1.65 8.15
CA ASP A 85 25.94 -2.63 7.51
C ASP A 85 26.60 -3.46 8.62
N SER A 86 26.07 -4.66 8.87
CA SER A 86 26.57 -5.57 9.91
C SER A 86 27.82 -6.33 9.45
N SER A 87 28.57 -5.76 8.52
CA SER A 87 29.87 -6.22 8.07
C SER A 87 30.94 -5.67 9.02
N SER A 88 31.18 -6.37 10.14
CA SER A 88 32.35 -6.19 11.00
C SER A 88 33.03 -7.52 11.24
#